data_AF-C8PLP9-F1
#
_entry.id   AF-C8PLP9-F1
#
_cell.length_a   1.000
_cell.length_b   1.000
_cell.length_c   1.000
_cell.angle_alpha   90.00
_cell.angle_beta   90.00
_cell.angle_gamma   90.00
#
_symmetry.space_group_name_H-M   'P 1'
#
loop_
_entity.id
_entity.type
_entity.pdbx_description
1 polymer ?
#
loop_
_entity_poly.entity_id
_entity_poly.type
_entity_poly.pdbx_seq_one_letter_code
_entity_poly.pdbx_strand_id
1 'polypeptide(L)'
;MIKLTQMRAAFEKEEPNELYLSYLGWVKTLIPFWRQAVARIAELSGTADEKRDKHLRVIDNSLELMPHWRFKKIKYVQARRKEIDSAISFIRNGALTQQACRYAFAPVCRNLASILRSFLYVSTFGYSDEQLPTVFAQKIYGIALCHTLFPFDTGDFVYYLPREKSIHTDDPADLDNWHLMMEIAGGDLGISALIERLNERAYEIWTNYKTPFEWKYDEGIWNLEFENVSKRLHYAGVRAFAGLSKAE
;
A
#
# COMPACT_ATOMS: atom_id res chain seq x y z
N MET A 1 5.02 17.23 8.44
CA MET A 1 5.30 16.20 7.42
C MET A 1 6.76 15.77 7.53
N ILE A 2 7.04 14.48 7.65
CA ILE A 2 8.41 13.93 7.63
C ILE A 2 8.79 13.55 6.19
N LYS A 3 9.98 13.95 5.72
CA LYS A 3 10.42 13.66 4.35
C LYS A 3 10.86 12.21 4.18
N LEU A 4 10.70 11.66 2.97
CA LEU A 4 11.09 10.27 2.68
C LEU A 4 12.62 10.13 2.73
N THR A 5 13.34 11.15 2.24
CA THR A 5 14.81 11.21 2.32
C THR A 5 15.32 11.19 3.76
N GLN A 6 14.65 11.90 4.66
CA GLN A 6 15.00 11.93 6.09
C GLN A 6 14.83 10.56 6.75
N MET A 7 13.71 9.88 6.48
CA MET A 7 13.48 8.52 6.99
C MET A 7 14.48 7.53 6.41
N ARG A 8 14.73 7.59 5.10
CA ARG A 8 15.73 6.77 4.41
C ARG A 8 17.10 6.91 5.06
N ALA A 9 17.57 8.15 5.27
CA ALA A 9 18.88 8.42 5.86
C ALA A 9 19.03 7.91 7.32
N ALA A 10 17.92 7.84 8.05
CA ALA A 10 17.90 7.24 9.38
C ALA A 10 17.92 5.70 9.30
N PHE A 11 17.15 5.10 8.39
CA PHE A 11 17.10 3.65 8.19
C PHE A 11 18.40 3.07 7.59
N GLU A 12 19.16 3.85 6.83
CA GLU A 12 20.49 3.45 6.33
C GLU A 12 21.49 3.11 7.46
N LYS A 13 21.23 3.58 8.68
CA LYS A 13 22.07 3.33 9.86
C LYS A 13 21.67 2.06 10.61
N GLU A 14 20.60 1.40 10.19
CA GLU A 14 20.08 0.20 10.86
C GLU A 14 20.52 -1.08 10.18
N GLU A 15 20.70 -2.12 10.99
CA GLU A 15 20.94 -3.47 10.47
C GLU A 15 19.73 -3.92 9.63
N PRO A 16 19.92 -4.41 8.39
CA PRO A 16 18.81 -4.77 7.49
C PRO A 16 17.80 -5.75 8.07
N ASN A 17 18.26 -6.66 8.93
CA ASN A 17 17.40 -7.63 9.61
C ASN A 17 16.54 -6.99 10.72
N GLU A 18 17.08 -6.02 11.45
CA GLU A 18 16.31 -5.28 12.46
C GLU A 18 15.28 -4.36 11.80
N LEU A 19 15.65 -3.76 10.67
CA LEU A 19 14.75 -2.97 9.84
C LEU A 19 13.60 -3.84 9.30
N TYR A 20 13.92 -5.05 8.84
CA TYR A 20 12.92 -6.03 8.41
C TYR A 20 11.96 -6.42 9.54
N LEU A 21 12.47 -6.68 10.75
CA LEU A 21 11.64 -7.04 11.90
C LEU A 21 10.70 -5.90 12.30
N SER A 22 11.18 -4.66 12.25
CA SER A 22 10.36 -3.46 12.45
C SER A 22 9.23 -3.39 11.42
N TYR A 23 9.56 -3.58 10.13
CA TYR A 23 8.55 -3.59 9.06
C TYR A 23 7.55 -4.76 9.19
N LEU A 24 8.02 -5.97 9.53
CA LEU A 24 7.16 -7.13 9.81
C LEU A 24 6.16 -6.81 10.93
N GLY A 25 6.61 -6.14 11.99
CA GLY A 25 5.76 -5.71 13.09
C GLY A 25 4.59 -4.86 12.61
N TRP A 26 4.85 -3.88 11.74
CA TRP A 26 3.79 -3.07 11.12
C TRP A 26 2.90 -3.86 10.17
N VAL A 27 3.46 -4.74 9.34
CA VAL A 27 2.66 -5.59 8.42
C VAL A 27 1.67 -6.45 9.22
N LYS A 28 2.05 -6.96 10.39
CA LYS A 28 1.15 -7.73 11.26
C LYS A 28 -0.09 -6.94 11.68
N THR A 29 0.03 -5.62 11.89
CA THR A 29 -1.10 -4.75 12.25
C THR A 29 -2.16 -4.67 11.16
N LEU A 30 -1.80 -4.95 9.90
CA LEU A 30 -2.68 -4.87 8.73
C LEU A 30 -3.41 -6.20 8.43
N ILE A 31 -3.01 -7.30 9.06
CA ILE A 31 -3.53 -8.64 8.79
C ILE A 31 -5.03 -8.79 9.06
N PRO A 32 -5.60 -8.24 10.16
CA PRO A 32 -7.04 -8.27 10.37
C PRO A 32 -7.82 -7.68 9.20
N PHE A 33 -7.41 -6.51 8.71
CA PHE A 33 -8.03 -5.88 7.53
C PHE A 33 -7.87 -6.75 6.28
N TRP A 34 -6.69 -7.35 6.05
CA TRP A 34 -6.50 -8.24 4.89
C TRP A 34 -7.48 -9.42 4.89
N ARG A 35 -7.69 -10.07 6.05
CA ARG A 35 -8.64 -11.18 6.18
C ARG A 35 -10.08 -10.73 5.89
N GLN A 36 -10.50 -9.62 6.49
CA GLN A 36 -11.84 -9.06 6.28
C GLN A 36 -12.05 -8.64 4.82
N ALA A 37 -11.05 -8.02 4.19
CA ALA A 37 -11.09 -7.66 2.77
C ALA A 37 -11.25 -8.87 1.86
N VAL A 38 -10.57 -9.99 2.13
CA VAL A 38 -10.77 -11.25 1.39
C VAL A 38 -12.21 -11.74 1.52
N ALA A 39 -12.76 -11.75 2.74
CA ALA A 39 -14.13 -12.18 2.97
C ALA A 39 -15.14 -11.29 2.23
N ARG A 40 -15.00 -9.96 2.36
CA ARG A 40 -15.92 -8.99 1.75
C ARG A 40 -15.86 -9.02 0.22
N ILE A 41 -14.67 -9.10 -0.36
CA ILE A 41 -14.53 -9.21 -1.82
C ILE A 41 -15.11 -10.54 -2.31
N ALA A 42 -14.90 -11.64 -1.58
CA ALA A 42 -15.46 -12.93 -1.95
C ALA A 42 -16.99 -12.90 -1.95
N GLU A 43 -17.60 -12.31 -0.92
CA GLU A 43 -19.05 -12.10 -0.82
C GLU A 43 -19.59 -11.29 -2.00
N LEU A 44 -19.02 -10.10 -2.25
CA LEU A 44 -19.50 -9.19 -3.30
C LEU A 44 -19.34 -9.77 -4.72
N SER A 45 -18.36 -10.65 -4.93
CA SER A 45 -18.08 -11.25 -6.24
C SER A 45 -18.71 -12.63 -6.44
N GLY A 46 -19.40 -13.18 -5.43
CA GLY A 46 -19.90 -14.55 -5.48
C GLY A 46 -18.77 -15.59 -5.59
N THR A 47 -17.59 -15.30 -5.04
CA THR A 47 -16.47 -16.25 -5.03
C THR A 47 -16.82 -17.43 -4.14
N ALA A 48 -16.65 -18.65 -4.66
CA ALA A 48 -16.90 -19.89 -3.91
C ALA A 48 -16.11 -19.94 -2.58
N ASP A 49 -16.77 -20.45 -1.54
CA ASP A 49 -16.22 -20.56 -0.18
C ASP A 49 -14.86 -21.26 -0.15
N GLU A 50 -14.69 -22.35 -0.91
CA GLU A 50 -13.42 -23.08 -1.00
C GLU A 50 -12.25 -22.17 -1.42
N LYS A 51 -12.50 -21.29 -2.39
CA LYS A 51 -11.48 -20.36 -2.90
C LYS A 51 -11.22 -19.22 -1.91
N ARG A 52 -12.26 -18.68 -1.27
CA ARG A 52 -12.12 -17.71 -0.17
C ARG A 52 -11.27 -18.30 0.96
N ASP A 53 -11.62 -19.50 1.41
CA ASP A 53 -10.97 -20.17 2.54
C ASP A 53 -9.53 -20.55 2.22
N LYS A 54 -9.23 -20.88 0.96
CA LYS A 54 -7.86 -21.04 0.49
C LYS A 54 -7.05 -19.76 0.67
N HIS A 55 -7.58 -18.60 0.29
CA HIS A 55 -6.89 -17.32 0.48
C HIS A 55 -6.69 -16.99 1.97
N LEU A 56 -7.69 -17.25 2.82
CA LEU A 56 -7.58 -17.04 4.26
C LEU A 56 -6.48 -17.92 4.89
N ARG A 57 -6.41 -19.21 4.53
CA ARG A 57 -5.32 -20.11 4.98
C ARG A 57 -3.95 -19.62 4.52
N VAL A 58 -3.85 -19.08 3.31
CA VAL A 58 -2.60 -18.52 2.80
C VAL A 58 -2.16 -17.30 3.61
N ILE A 59 -3.09 -16.44 4.03
CA ILE A 59 -2.78 -15.28 4.90
C ILE A 59 -2.13 -15.75 6.20
N ASP A 60 -2.73 -16.73 6.87
CA ASP A 60 -2.23 -17.26 8.14
C ASP A 60 -0.82 -17.83 8.00
N ASN A 61 -0.59 -18.62 6.94
CA ASN A 61 0.73 -19.20 6.67
C ASN A 61 1.76 -18.15 6.23
N SER A 62 1.33 -17.02 5.65
CA SER A 62 2.24 -16.03 5.07
C SER A 62 3.15 -15.39 6.12
N LEU A 63 2.64 -15.16 7.35
CA LEU A 63 3.38 -14.56 8.45
C LEU A 63 4.49 -15.46 9.00
N GLU A 64 4.38 -16.77 8.81
CA GLU A 64 5.41 -17.73 9.17
C GLU A 64 6.45 -17.89 8.05
N LEU A 65 5.97 -18.09 6.82
CA LEU A 65 6.82 -18.37 5.66
C LEU A 65 7.74 -17.21 5.30
N MET A 66 7.22 -15.98 5.26
CA MET A 66 7.97 -14.81 4.80
C MET A 66 9.19 -14.51 5.67
N PRO A 67 9.09 -14.41 7.01
CA PRO A 67 10.27 -14.24 7.87
C PRO A 67 11.22 -15.43 7.80
N HIS A 68 10.72 -16.66 7.73
CA HIS A 68 11.59 -17.83 7.63
C HIS A 68 12.38 -17.87 6.31
N TRP A 69 11.82 -17.37 5.20
CA TRP A 69 12.58 -17.16 3.96
C TRP A 69 13.61 -16.05 4.11
N ARG A 70 13.25 -14.90 4.69
CA ARG A 70 14.19 -13.78 4.91
C ARG A 70 15.40 -14.21 5.72
N PHE A 71 15.18 -14.96 6.80
CA PHE A 71 16.24 -15.48 7.67
C PHE A 71 16.84 -16.81 7.21
N LYS A 72 16.47 -17.30 6.01
CA LYS A 72 16.96 -18.56 5.43
C LYS A 72 16.78 -19.78 6.36
N LYS A 73 15.77 -19.75 7.24
CA LYS A 73 15.43 -20.85 8.18
C LYS A 73 14.73 -22.02 7.47
N ILE A 74 14.02 -21.74 6.38
CA ILE A 74 13.41 -22.75 5.52
C ILE A 74 13.80 -22.51 4.07
N LYS A 75 13.76 -23.57 3.25
CA LYS A 75 13.99 -23.46 1.81
C LYS A 75 12.89 -22.61 1.16
N TYR A 76 13.30 -21.67 0.31
CA TYR A 76 12.37 -20.94 -0.54
C TYR A 76 11.66 -21.88 -1.53
N VAL A 77 10.33 -21.78 -1.59
CA VAL A 77 9.50 -22.57 -2.51
C VAL A 77 8.65 -21.62 -3.36
N GLN A 78 8.96 -21.53 -4.65
CA GLN A 78 8.30 -20.61 -5.57
C GLN A 78 6.78 -20.79 -5.63
N ALA A 79 6.29 -22.03 -5.54
CA ALA A 79 4.85 -22.32 -5.52
C ALA A 79 4.16 -21.66 -4.30
N ARG A 80 4.77 -21.73 -3.11
CA ARG A 80 4.24 -21.07 -1.90
C ARG A 80 4.28 -19.55 -2.00
N ARG A 81 5.34 -18.98 -2.58
CA ARG A 81 5.41 -17.55 -2.89
C ARG A 81 4.27 -17.13 -3.83
N LYS A 82 3.96 -17.92 -4.86
CA LYS A 82 2.86 -17.67 -5.80
C LYS A 82 1.50 -17.74 -5.12
N GLU A 83 1.30 -18.63 -4.14
CA GLU A 83 0.07 -18.67 -3.34
C GLU A 83 -0.14 -17.37 -2.57
N ILE A 84 0.88 -16.86 -1.87
CA ILE A 84 0.82 -15.57 -1.15
C ILE A 84 0.54 -14.43 -2.11
N ASP A 85 1.27 -14.33 -3.21
CA ASP A 85 1.04 -13.28 -4.21
C ASP A 85 -0.36 -13.37 -4.86
N SER A 86 -0.92 -14.58 -4.97
CA SER A 86 -2.29 -14.79 -5.43
C SER A 86 -3.31 -14.25 -4.42
N ALA A 87 -3.12 -14.46 -3.11
CA ALA A 87 -3.97 -13.88 -2.08
C ALA A 87 -3.88 -12.34 -2.02
N ILE A 88 -2.68 -11.78 -2.24
CA ILE A 88 -2.50 -10.33 -2.37
C ILE A 88 -3.19 -9.80 -3.63
N SER A 89 -3.05 -10.52 -4.76
CA SER A 89 -3.70 -10.17 -6.02
C SER A 89 -5.22 -10.26 -5.94
N PHE A 90 -5.76 -11.20 -5.15
CA PHE A 90 -7.19 -11.34 -4.94
C PHE A 90 -7.82 -10.06 -4.39
N ILE A 91 -7.25 -9.46 -3.34
CA ILE A 91 -7.78 -8.20 -2.80
C ILE A 91 -7.55 -7.01 -3.73
N ARG A 92 -6.40 -6.94 -4.41
CA ARG A 92 -6.08 -5.85 -5.34
C ARG A 92 -7.05 -5.83 -6.52
N ASN A 93 -7.22 -6.98 -7.17
CA ASN A 93 -8.04 -7.10 -8.37
C ASN A 93 -9.52 -7.13 -8.02
N GLY A 94 -9.87 -7.76 -6.91
CA GLY A 94 -11.23 -7.77 -6.38
C GLY A 94 -11.75 -6.36 -6.11
N ALA A 95 -10.93 -5.50 -5.52
CA ALA A 95 -11.25 -4.09 -5.28
C ALA A 95 -11.48 -3.25 -6.56
N LEU A 96 -11.04 -3.72 -7.73
CA LEU A 96 -11.26 -3.06 -9.02
C LEU A 96 -12.53 -3.54 -9.74
N THR A 97 -13.18 -4.60 -9.26
CA THR A 97 -14.42 -5.11 -9.85
C THR A 97 -15.56 -4.11 -9.73
N GLN A 98 -16.54 -4.15 -10.64
CA GLN A 98 -17.70 -3.25 -10.57
C GLN A 98 -18.49 -3.42 -9.27
N GLN A 99 -18.48 -4.62 -8.70
CA GLN A 99 -19.17 -4.97 -7.46
C GLN A 99 -18.49 -4.34 -6.24
N ALA A 100 -17.16 -4.23 -6.22
CA ALA A 100 -16.42 -3.73 -5.06
C ALA A 100 -15.95 -2.28 -5.18
N CYS A 101 -15.67 -1.79 -6.39
CA CYS A 101 -14.95 -0.53 -6.58
C CYS A 101 -15.75 0.73 -6.18
N ARG A 102 -17.04 0.60 -5.84
CA ARG A 102 -17.89 1.66 -5.30
C ARG A 102 -17.84 1.78 -3.78
N TYR A 103 -17.16 0.87 -3.08
CA TYR A 103 -17.07 0.91 -1.63
C TYR A 103 -15.77 1.57 -1.18
N ALA A 104 -15.83 2.27 -0.05
CA ALA A 104 -14.72 3.01 0.53
C ALA A 104 -13.53 2.12 0.93
N PHE A 105 -13.73 0.83 1.17
CA PHE A 105 -12.63 -0.10 1.45
C PHE A 105 -11.77 -0.42 0.21
N ALA A 106 -12.26 -0.17 -1.01
CA ALA A 106 -11.58 -0.61 -2.24
C ALA A 106 -10.21 0.08 -2.48
N PRO A 107 -10.07 1.41 -2.37
CA PRO A 107 -8.74 2.06 -2.39
C PRO A 107 -7.81 1.53 -1.29
N VAL A 108 -8.33 1.29 -0.09
CA VAL A 108 -7.56 0.76 1.04
C VAL A 108 -7.00 -0.64 0.74
N CYS A 109 -7.79 -1.52 0.10
CA CYS A 109 -7.32 -2.83 -0.37
C CYS A 109 -6.16 -2.73 -1.37
N ARG A 110 -6.18 -1.75 -2.26
CA ARG A 110 -5.13 -1.53 -3.27
C ARG A 110 -3.84 -1.03 -2.60
N ASN A 111 -3.96 -0.08 -1.68
CA ASN A 111 -2.85 0.40 -0.85
C ASN A 111 -2.24 -0.74 -0.01
N LEU A 112 -3.08 -1.53 0.66
CA LEU A 112 -2.65 -2.70 1.41
C LEU A 112 -1.92 -3.73 0.53
N ALA A 113 -2.45 -4.02 -0.65
CA ALA A 113 -1.82 -4.96 -1.57
C ALA A 113 -0.43 -4.48 -2.04
N SER A 114 -0.21 -3.17 -2.16
CA SER A 114 1.11 -2.59 -2.44
C SER A 114 2.09 -2.84 -1.28
N ILE A 115 1.64 -2.72 -0.03
CA ILE A 115 2.46 -2.98 1.17
C ILE A 115 2.84 -4.45 1.24
N LEU A 116 1.84 -5.33 1.20
CA LEU A 116 2.02 -6.78 1.29
C LEU A 116 2.93 -7.31 0.17
N ARG A 117 2.79 -6.78 -1.05
CA ARG A 117 3.64 -7.18 -2.17
C ARG A 117 5.09 -6.76 -1.96
N SER A 118 5.34 -5.52 -1.55
CA SER A 118 6.70 -5.10 -1.19
C SER A 118 7.28 -5.95 -0.07
N PHE A 119 6.49 -6.27 0.96
CA PHE A 119 6.94 -7.13 2.06
C PHE A 119 7.28 -8.55 1.59
N LEU A 120 6.48 -9.12 0.68
CA LEU A 120 6.78 -10.40 0.04
C LEU A 120 8.10 -10.35 -0.73
N TYR A 121 8.35 -9.30 -1.52
CA TYR A 121 9.61 -9.12 -2.26
C TYR A 121 10.81 -8.99 -1.31
N VAL A 122 10.72 -8.17 -0.26
CA VAL A 122 11.78 -8.07 0.76
C VAL A 122 12.06 -9.44 1.38
N SER A 123 11.01 -10.20 1.70
CA SER A 123 11.12 -11.51 2.33
C SER A 123 11.76 -12.59 1.43
N THR A 124 11.79 -12.37 0.12
CA THR A 124 12.35 -13.29 -0.86
C THR A 124 13.54 -12.73 -1.62
N PHE A 125 14.23 -11.71 -1.06
CA PHE A 125 15.39 -11.06 -1.68
C PHE A 125 15.13 -10.46 -3.08
N GLY A 126 13.89 -10.07 -3.34
CA GLY A 126 13.54 -9.28 -4.53
C GLY A 126 13.93 -7.81 -4.43
N TYR A 127 14.24 -7.34 -3.21
CA TYR A 127 14.99 -6.11 -2.95
C TYR A 127 16.29 -6.50 -2.27
N SER A 128 17.37 -5.81 -2.61
CA SER A 128 18.64 -5.95 -1.88
C SER A 128 18.55 -5.26 -0.52
N ASP A 129 19.50 -5.57 0.37
CA ASP A 129 19.51 -5.01 1.72
C ASP A 129 19.74 -3.49 1.70
N GLU A 130 20.51 -3.00 0.72
CA GLU A 130 20.77 -1.58 0.46
C GLU A 130 19.51 -0.82 0.00
N GLN A 131 18.52 -1.53 -0.57
CA GLN A 131 17.27 -0.93 -1.01
C GLN A 131 16.24 -0.82 0.13
N LEU A 132 16.42 -1.55 1.24
CA LEU A 132 15.44 -1.60 2.33
C LEU A 132 15.14 -0.24 2.98
N PRO A 133 16.13 0.66 3.22
CA PRO A 133 15.86 1.99 3.75
C PRO A 133 14.86 2.77 2.90
N THR A 134 15.02 2.76 1.58
CA THR A 134 14.11 3.41 0.63
C THR A 134 12.73 2.76 0.65
N VAL A 135 12.69 1.42 0.54
CA VAL A 135 11.43 0.68 0.54
C VAL A 135 10.65 0.95 1.83
N PHE A 136 11.29 0.88 2.99
CA PHE A 136 10.59 1.06 4.25
C PHE A 136 10.16 2.52 4.47
N ALA A 137 10.98 3.51 4.10
CA ALA A 137 10.58 4.92 4.13
C ALA A 137 9.28 5.17 3.35
N GLN A 138 9.17 4.64 2.13
CA GLN A 138 7.93 4.72 1.33
C GLN A 138 6.77 3.99 2.01
N LYS A 139 7.04 2.87 2.68
CA LYS A 139 6.00 2.05 3.31
C LYS A 139 5.49 2.61 4.63
N ILE A 140 6.21 3.51 5.31
CA ILE A 140 5.64 4.31 6.40
C ILE A 140 4.41 5.09 5.91
N TYR A 141 4.52 5.77 4.76
CA TYR A 141 3.37 6.43 4.14
C TYR A 141 2.35 5.44 3.59
N GLY A 142 2.80 4.31 3.04
CA GLY A 142 1.93 3.18 2.68
C GLY A 142 1.01 2.75 3.83
N ILE A 143 1.58 2.49 5.00
CA ILE A 143 0.87 2.11 6.22
C ILE A 143 -0.05 3.26 6.66
N ALA A 144 0.42 4.50 6.61
CA ALA A 144 -0.40 5.67 6.94
C ALA A 144 -1.63 5.82 6.04
N LEU A 145 -1.52 5.52 4.73
CA LEU A 145 -2.67 5.51 3.81
C LEU A 145 -3.71 4.48 4.24
N CYS A 146 -3.29 3.29 4.68
CA CYS A 146 -4.21 2.32 5.27
C CYS A 146 -4.82 2.86 6.57
N HIS A 147 -4.00 3.32 7.51
CA HIS A 147 -4.46 3.79 8.82
C HIS A 147 -5.44 4.97 8.76
N THR A 148 -5.35 5.79 7.71
CA THR A 148 -6.26 6.92 7.47
C THR A 148 -7.42 6.58 6.54
N LEU A 149 -7.55 5.32 6.11
CA LEU A 149 -8.54 4.86 5.14
C LEU A 149 -8.55 5.74 3.89
N PHE A 150 -7.34 6.10 3.41
CA PHE A 150 -7.18 7.10 2.37
C PHE A 150 -7.93 6.68 1.10
N PRO A 151 -8.83 7.53 0.57
CA PRO A 151 -9.83 7.11 -0.43
C PRO A 151 -9.29 7.08 -1.87
N PHE A 152 -7.98 7.19 -2.05
CA PHE A 152 -7.34 7.22 -3.37
C PHE A 152 -6.19 6.23 -3.46
N ASP A 153 -5.90 5.80 -4.69
CA ASP A 153 -4.61 5.20 -5.01
C ASP A 153 -3.59 6.32 -5.25
N THR A 154 -2.47 6.30 -4.53
CA THR A 154 -1.43 7.32 -4.72
C THR A 154 -0.79 7.27 -6.11
N GLY A 155 -0.91 6.14 -6.82
CA GLY A 155 -0.51 6.03 -8.22
C GLY A 155 -1.32 6.92 -9.15
N ASP A 156 -2.56 7.25 -8.79
CA ASP A 156 -3.42 8.15 -9.59
C ASP A 156 -2.91 9.60 -9.52
N PHE A 157 -2.10 9.94 -8.51
CA PHE A 157 -1.59 11.29 -8.32
C PHE A 157 -0.32 11.59 -9.10
N VAL A 158 0.30 10.60 -9.76
CA VAL A 158 1.56 10.80 -10.52
C VAL A 158 1.46 11.92 -11.56
N TYR A 159 0.25 12.18 -12.07
CA TYR A 159 -0.03 13.23 -13.04
C TYR A 159 0.02 14.65 -12.48
N TYR A 160 0.03 14.82 -11.15
CA TYR A 160 0.21 16.12 -10.49
C TYR A 160 1.68 16.48 -10.30
N LEU A 161 2.60 15.58 -10.65
CA LEU A 161 4.01 15.86 -10.59
C LEU A 161 4.44 16.69 -11.82
N PRO A 162 5.29 17.75 -11.66
CA PRO A 162 5.84 18.48 -12.78
C PRO A 162 6.58 17.57 -13.78
N ARG A 163 6.55 17.92 -15.06
CA ARG A 163 7.05 17.07 -16.17
C ARG A 163 8.53 16.70 -16.04
N GLU A 164 9.31 17.58 -15.47
CA GLU A 164 10.76 17.44 -15.23
C GLU A 164 11.10 16.63 -13.98
N LYS A 165 10.09 16.19 -13.21
CA LYS A 165 10.25 15.43 -11.97
C LYS A 165 9.74 14.01 -12.13
N SER A 166 10.31 13.11 -11.34
CA SER A 166 9.92 11.70 -11.31
C SER A 166 10.01 11.15 -9.88
N ILE A 167 9.24 10.10 -9.61
CA ILE A 167 9.31 9.32 -8.36
C ILE A 167 10.14 8.04 -8.53
N HIS A 168 10.71 7.82 -9.72
CA HIS A 168 11.41 6.61 -10.14
C HIS A 168 12.75 6.94 -10.83
N THR A 169 13.67 7.54 -10.09
CA THR A 169 15.03 7.85 -10.57
C THR A 169 16.07 7.31 -9.59
N ASP A 170 17.33 7.33 -10.01
CA ASP A 170 18.47 6.95 -9.18
C ASP A 170 18.86 8.04 -8.15
N ASP A 171 18.29 9.26 -8.26
CA ASP A 171 18.56 10.34 -7.31
C ASP A 171 17.74 10.14 -6.02
N PRO A 172 18.38 9.92 -4.86
CA PRO A 172 17.66 9.77 -3.60
C PRO A 172 16.76 10.97 -3.26
N ALA A 173 17.09 12.18 -3.72
CA ALA A 173 16.30 13.39 -3.48
C ALA A 173 14.91 13.31 -4.13
N ASP A 174 14.77 12.57 -5.22
CA ASP A 174 13.50 12.41 -5.94
C ASP A 174 12.46 11.61 -5.16
N LEU A 175 12.84 10.93 -4.07
CA LEU A 175 11.86 10.37 -3.15
C LEU A 175 10.90 11.45 -2.63
N ASP A 176 11.40 12.66 -2.36
CA ASP A 176 10.57 13.72 -1.82
C ASP A 176 9.62 14.34 -2.86
N ASN A 177 9.76 13.99 -4.14
CA ASN A 177 8.77 14.33 -5.17
C ASN A 177 7.40 13.70 -4.87
N TRP A 178 7.35 12.60 -4.10
CA TRP A 178 6.07 12.07 -3.60
C TRP A 178 5.32 13.11 -2.77
N HIS A 179 6.01 13.86 -1.89
CA HIS A 179 5.36 14.89 -1.05
C HIS A 179 4.84 16.04 -1.89
N LEU A 180 5.65 16.48 -2.86
CA LEU A 180 5.24 17.54 -3.80
C LEU A 180 4.01 17.13 -4.61
N MET A 181 3.99 15.90 -5.12
CA MET A 181 2.86 15.32 -5.84
C MET A 181 1.59 15.32 -4.98
N MET A 182 1.68 14.87 -3.73
CA MET A 182 0.54 14.83 -2.81
C MET A 182 0.05 16.24 -2.43
N GLU A 183 0.95 17.21 -2.29
CA GLU A 183 0.62 18.61 -2.00
C GLU A 183 -0.15 19.26 -3.15
N ILE A 184 0.36 19.14 -4.39
CA ILE A 184 -0.30 19.69 -5.58
C ILE A 184 -1.67 19.02 -5.78
N ALA A 185 -1.72 17.68 -5.74
CA ALA A 185 -2.99 16.95 -5.83
C ALA A 185 -3.97 17.35 -4.71
N GLY A 186 -3.45 17.59 -3.51
CA GLY A 186 -4.20 18.07 -2.35
C GLY A 186 -4.94 19.37 -2.62
N GLY A 187 -4.21 20.37 -3.14
CA GLY A 187 -4.77 21.67 -3.49
C GLY A 187 -5.78 21.59 -4.63
N ASP A 188 -5.40 20.94 -5.74
CA ASP A 188 -6.22 20.89 -6.95
C ASP A 188 -7.53 20.12 -6.76
N LEU A 189 -7.54 19.11 -5.87
CA LEU A 189 -8.71 18.30 -5.58
C LEU A 189 -9.49 18.76 -4.35
N GLY A 190 -9.02 19.79 -3.65
CA GLY A 190 -9.63 20.26 -2.40
C GLY A 190 -9.56 19.20 -1.28
N ILE A 191 -8.55 18.32 -1.30
CA ILE A 191 -8.35 17.25 -0.32
C ILE A 191 -7.18 17.53 0.64
N SER A 192 -6.69 18.76 0.75
CA SER A 192 -5.56 19.13 1.63
C SER A 192 -5.72 18.63 3.06
N ALA A 193 -6.93 18.69 3.63
CA ALA A 193 -7.21 18.18 4.98
C ALA A 193 -7.02 16.64 5.10
N LEU A 194 -7.23 15.88 4.02
CA LEU A 194 -6.91 14.45 3.98
C LEU A 194 -5.39 14.22 3.94
N ILE A 195 -4.65 15.06 3.20
CA ILE A 195 -3.19 15.00 3.11
C ILE A 195 -2.53 15.37 4.45
N GLU A 196 -3.07 16.36 5.15
CA GLU A 196 -2.61 16.74 6.50
C GLU A 196 -2.78 15.59 7.50
N ARG A 197 -3.97 14.97 7.55
CA ARG A 197 -4.20 13.78 8.40
C ARG A 197 -3.29 12.61 8.04
N LEU A 198 -3.03 12.40 6.75
CA LEU A 198 -2.08 11.39 6.29
C LEU A 198 -0.67 11.68 6.81
N ASN A 199 -0.22 12.94 6.73
CA ASN A 199 1.08 13.37 7.21
C ASN A 199 1.23 13.26 8.73
N GLU A 200 0.19 13.59 9.49
CA GLU A 200 0.15 13.41 10.95
C GLU A 200 0.28 11.92 11.31
N ARG A 201 -0.50 11.06 10.65
CA ARG A 201 -0.44 9.62 10.88
C ARG A 201 0.91 9.02 10.48
N ALA A 202 1.47 9.46 9.36
CA ALA A 202 2.80 9.03 8.93
C ALA A 202 3.88 9.45 9.93
N TYR A 203 3.78 10.65 10.51
CA TYR A 203 4.69 11.12 11.55
C TYR A 203 4.56 10.30 12.85
N GLU A 204 3.35 9.94 13.25
CA GLU A 204 3.12 9.05 14.40
C GLU A 204 3.72 7.65 14.18
N ILE A 205 3.50 7.05 13.00
CA ILE A 205 4.08 5.76 12.63
C ILE A 205 5.61 5.87 12.58
N TRP A 206 6.13 6.92 11.98
CA TRP A 206 7.57 7.21 11.91
C TRP A 206 8.20 7.31 13.30
N THR A 207 7.60 8.05 14.23
CA THR A 207 8.13 8.22 15.59
C THR A 207 8.05 6.94 16.43
N ASN A 208 7.18 6.00 16.05
CA ASN A 208 6.97 4.71 16.72
C ASN A 208 7.37 3.51 15.85
N TYR A 209 8.24 3.68 14.85
CA TYR A 209 8.45 2.65 13.83
C TYR A 209 8.98 1.31 14.39
N LYS A 210 9.64 1.32 15.55
CA LYS A 210 10.10 0.12 16.28
C LYS A 210 9.04 -0.49 17.20
N THR A 211 7.94 0.21 17.46
CA THR A 211 6.88 -0.20 18.38
C THR A 211 5.53 -0.08 17.67
N PRO A 212 5.21 -1.02 16.75
CA PRO A 212 3.95 -1.01 16.02
C PRO A 212 2.76 -1.03 16.97
N PHE A 213 1.73 -0.26 16.63
CA PHE A 213 0.47 -0.25 17.35
C PHE A 213 -0.66 -0.82 16.51
N GLU A 214 -1.69 -1.34 17.17
CA GLU A 214 -2.86 -1.89 16.52
C GLU A 214 -3.55 -0.84 15.63
N TRP A 215 -3.86 -1.23 14.39
CA TRP A 215 -4.69 -0.41 13.53
C TRP A 215 -6.17 -0.64 13.83
N LYS A 216 -6.79 0.32 14.51
CA LYS A 216 -8.24 0.39 14.71
C LYS A 216 -8.86 1.22 13.60
N TYR A 217 -9.83 0.67 12.89
CA TYR A 217 -10.60 1.34 11.85
C TYR A 217 -12.10 1.17 12.10
N ASP A 218 -12.89 2.05 11.49
CA ASP A 218 -14.34 1.96 11.52
C ASP A 218 -14.83 0.80 10.64
N GLU A 219 -15.48 -0.19 11.26
CA GLU A 219 -16.07 -1.35 10.58
C GLU A 219 -17.21 -0.94 9.62
N GLY A 220 -17.75 0.27 9.73
CA GLY A 220 -18.68 0.84 8.75
C GLY A 220 -18.10 0.95 7.33
N ILE A 221 -16.77 0.94 7.19
CA ILE A 221 -16.07 1.07 5.91
C ILE A 221 -16.47 -0.01 4.88
N TRP A 222 -16.86 -1.20 5.34
CA TRP A 222 -17.19 -2.35 4.48
C TRP A 222 -18.48 -2.16 3.68
N ASN A 223 -19.36 -1.27 4.16
CA ASN A 223 -20.67 -1.00 3.58
C ASN A 223 -20.81 0.45 3.10
N LEU A 224 -19.87 1.32 3.45
CA LEU A 224 -19.85 2.70 3.00
C LEU A 224 -19.57 2.76 1.50
N GLU A 225 -20.57 3.20 0.73
CA GLU A 225 -20.39 3.54 -0.67
C GLU A 225 -19.71 4.92 -0.78
N PHE A 226 -18.74 5.01 -1.67
CA PHE A 226 -17.98 6.21 -1.95
C PHE A 226 -17.85 6.34 -3.46
N GLU A 227 -18.12 7.54 -3.99
CA GLU A 227 -17.92 7.79 -5.41
C GLU A 227 -16.46 7.50 -5.76
N ASN A 228 -16.20 6.64 -6.75
CA ASN A 228 -14.85 6.24 -7.09
C ASN A 228 -14.12 7.38 -7.83
N VAL A 229 -13.63 8.35 -7.06
CA VAL A 229 -12.91 9.52 -7.55
C VAL A 229 -11.59 9.10 -8.20
N SER A 230 -10.93 8.06 -7.70
CA SER A 230 -9.75 7.42 -8.33
C SER A 230 -9.96 7.11 -9.81
N LYS A 231 -11.10 6.50 -10.17
CA LYS A 231 -11.43 6.20 -11.57
C LYS A 231 -11.62 7.47 -12.40
N ARG A 232 -12.23 8.51 -11.82
CA ARG A 232 -12.37 9.83 -12.47
C ARG A 232 -11.01 10.50 -12.69
N LEU A 233 -10.11 10.43 -11.71
CA LEU A 233 -8.74 10.96 -11.80
C LEU A 233 -7.91 10.21 -12.84
N HIS A 234 -7.96 8.88 -12.82
CA HIS A 234 -7.30 8.04 -13.83
C HIS A 234 -7.75 8.42 -15.24
N TYR A 235 -9.07 8.51 -15.51
CA TYR A 235 -9.55 8.90 -16.84
C TYR A 235 -9.33 10.39 -17.16
N ALA A 236 -9.28 11.27 -16.17
CA ALA A 236 -8.88 12.66 -16.38
C ALA A 236 -7.40 12.74 -16.82
N GLY A 237 -6.51 12.02 -16.14
CA GLY A 237 -5.09 11.91 -16.48
C GLY A 237 -4.87 11.29 -17.86
N VAL A 238 -5.55 10.18 -18.17
CA VAL A 238 -5.51 9.55 -19.50
C VAL A 238 -6.00 10.52 -20.59
N ARG A 239 -7.10 11.25 -20.38
CA ARG A 239 -7.60 12.22 -21.37
C ARG A 239 -6.63 13.39 -21.59
N ALA A 240 -6.03 13.90 -20.52
CA ALA A 240 -5.04 14.96 -20.58
C ALA A 240 -3.78 14.52 -21.35
N PHE A 241 -3.29 13.28 -21.11
CA PHE A 241 -2.11 12.75 -21.80
C PHE A 241 -2.39 12.30 -23.23
N ALA A 242 -3.57 11.75 -23.51
CA ALA A 242 -3.95 11.28 -24.84
C ALA A 242 -4.39 12.42 -25.78
N GLY A 243 -4.41 13.68 -25.32
CA GLY A 243 -4.88 14.83 -26.11
C GLY A 243 -6.36 14.77 -26.46
N LEU A 244 -7.15 13.95 -25.75
CA LEU A 244 -8.58 13.81 -25.95
C LEU A 244 -9.30 14.95 -25.22
N SER A 245 -9.16 16.16 -25.75
CA SER A 245 -9.98 17.30 -25.34
C SER A 245 -11.41 17.07 -25.82
N LYS A 246 -12.36 16.99 -24.88
CA LYS A 246 -13.82 17.08 -25.04
C LYS A 246 -14.38 16.79 -26.44
N ALA A 247 -14.98 15.62 -26.60
CA ALA A 247 -16.17 15.49 -27.44
C ALA A 247 -17.36 15.21 -26.49
N GLU A 248 -18.48 15.87 -26.80
CA GLU A 248 -19.68 16.15 -26.00
C GLU A 248 -20.26 15.01 -25.16
#